data_AF-A0A0R3WKP8-F1
#
_entry.id   AF-A0A0R3WKP8-F1
#
_cell.length_a   1.000
_cell.length_b   1.000
_cell.length_c   1.000
_cell.angle_alpha   90.00
_cell.angle_beta   90.00
_cell.angle_gamma   90.00
#
_symmetry.space_group_name_H-M   'P 1'
#
loop_
_entity.id
_entity.type
_entity.pdbx_description
1 polymer ?
#
loop_
_entity_poly.entity_id
_entity_poly.type
_entity_poly.pdbx_seq_one_letter_code
_entity_poly.pdbx_strand_id
1 'polypeptide(L)'
;MEADACRNERLQTIVTYLPSVKAELLDLARTCCLEDQESSNLAKIEAKARQDNGVELLDYLEHRIEELKVIYQQHRRVYEAIAAFQTSFSALQQVEQRLKDPSILSNRGGILLKTEKEKKRLLKEVEKSERETLAAINEYEAEKGQPFVLSNGKTFVQAIEEQRIAAAASTRGSRSSSAVGRRPFSGGHPASQPC
;
A
#
# COMPACT_ATOMS: atom_id res chain seq x y z
N MET A 1 2.42 -41.13 29.72
CA MET A 1 3.75 -40.67 29.23
C MET A 1 3.85 -40.68 27.71
N GLU A 2 3.67 -41.81 27.01
CA GLU A 2 3.74 -41.84 25.54
C GLU A 2 2.61 -41.04 24.85
N ALA A 3 1.38 -41.12 25.36
CA ALA A 3 0.26 -40.33 24.84
C ALA A 3 0.46 -38.81 24.99
N ASP A 4 1.16 -38.37 26.04
CA ASP A 4 1.48 -36.95 26.26
C ASP A 4 2.56 -36.47 25.28
N ALA A 5 3.57 -37.29 25.03
CA ALA A 5 4.62 -36.98 24.06
C ALA A 5 4.05 -36.83 22.63
N CYS A 6 3.20 -37.77 22.20
CA CYS A 6 2.54 -37.71 20.89
C CYS A 6 1.63 -36.47 20.74
N ARG A 7 0.87 -36.13 21.80
CA ARG A 7 0.07 -34.90 21.82
C ARG A 7 0.93 -33.65 21.67
N ASN A 8 2.03 -33.57 22.40
CA ASN A 8 2.93 -32.42 22.35
C ASN A 8 3.58 -32.29 20.98
N GLU A 9 4.04 -33.38 20.37
CA GLU A 9 4.63 -33.35 19.03
C GLU A 9 3.64 -32.83 17.98
N ARG A 10 2.38 -33.30 18.02
CA ARG A 10 1.32 -32.80 17.14
C ARG A 10 1.04 -31.31 17.35
N LEU A 11 0.99 -30.85 18.60
CA LEU A 11 0.79 -29.43 18.91
C LEU A 11 1.96 -28.57 18.42
N GLN A 12 3.21 -29.06 18.52
CA GLN A 12 4.37 -28.36 17.98
C GLN A 12 4.28 -28.20 16.45
N THR A 13 3.85 -29.23 15.73
CA THR A 13 3.61 -29.13 14.28
C THR A 13 2.55 -28.07 13.94
N ILE A 14 1.48 -28.00 14.72
CA ILE A 14 0.43 -26.98 14.51
C ILE A 14 0.99 -25.58 14.77
N VAL A 15 1.73 -25.41 15.87
CA VAL A 15 2.32 -24.12 16.24
C VAL A 15 3.30 -23.61 15.18
N THR A 16 4.07 -24.48 14.53
CA THR A 16 4.97 -24.07 13.43
C THR A 16 4.22 -23.69 12.15
N TYR A 17 3.03 -24.24 11.92
CA TYR A 17 2.21 -23.95 10.74
C TYR A 17 1.41 -22.65 10.87
N LEU A 18 0.91 -22.35 12.08
CA LEU A 18 0.04 -21.20 12.37
C LEU A 18 0.52 -19.85 11.79
N PRO A 19 1.80 -19.45 11.86
CA PRO A 19 2.25 -18.18 11.28
C PRO A 19 2.03 -18.09 9.77
N SER A 20 2.21 -19.20 9.05
CA SER A 20 2.00 -19.25 7.60
C SER A 20 0.53 -19.06 7.24
N VAL A 21 -0.37 -19.74 7.97
CA VAL A 21 -1.82 -19.63 7.74
C VAL A 21 -2.33 -18.24 8.11
N LYS A 22 -1.82 -17.65 9.20
CA LYS A 22 -2.13 -16.25 9.56
C LYS A 22 -1.69 -15.27 8.46
N ALA A 23 -0.51 -15.48 7.88
CA ALA A 23 -0.04 -14.66 6.77
C ALA A 23 -0.95 -14.80 5.54
N GLU A 24 -1.32 -16.03 5.15
CA GLU A 24 -2.26 -16.27 4.05
C GLU A 24 -3.61 -15.57 4.29
N LEU A 25 -4.16 -15.70 5.50
CA LEU A 25 -5.42 -15.05 5.87
C LEU A 25 -5.32 -13.53 5.69
N LEU A 26 -4.26 -12.90 6.23
CA LEU A 26 -4.09 -11.46 6.17
C LEU A 26 -3.80 -10.96 4.75
N ASP A 27 -3.08 -11.73 3.93
CA ASP A 27 -2.87 -11.43 2.51
C ASP A 27 -4.18 -11.45 1.72
N LEU A 28 -5.01 -12.46 1.95
CA LEU A 28 -6.30 -12.56 1.31
C LEU A 28 -7.26 -11.47 1.82
N ALA A 29 -7.23 -11.18 3.13
CA ALA A 29 -8.01 -10.10 3.74
C ALA A 29 -7.62 -8.73 3.15
N ARG A 30 -6.32 -8.46 2.95
CA ARG A 30 -5.84 -7.25 2.26
C ARG A 30 -6.42 -7.13 0.86
N THR A 31 -6.44 -8.23 0.12
CA THR A 31 -7.03 -8.28 -1.24
C THR A 31 -8.52 -7.95 -1.21
N CYS A 32 -9.22 -8.30 -0.12
CA CYS A 32 -10.63 -8.01 0.09
C CYS A 32 -10.91 -6.68 0.81
N CYS A 33 -9.88 -5.88 1.12
CA CYS A 33 -9.97 -4.65 1.92
C CYS A 33 -10.53 -4.86 3.34
N LEU A 34 -10.23 -6.00 3.97
CA LEU A 34 -10.71 -6.39 5.31
C LEU A 34 -9.57 -6.58 6.32
N GLU A 35 -8.33 -6.23 5.99
CA GLU A 35 -7.15 -6.56 6.79
C GLU A 35 -7.19 -5.98 8.22
N ASP A 36 -7.72 -4.78 8.41
CA ASP A 36 -7.83 -4.16 9.74
C ASP A 36 -8.87 -4.89 10.61
N GLN A 37 -9.99 -5.28 9.99
CA GLN A 37 -11.03 -6.08 10.65
C GLN A 37 -10.49 -7.46 11.04
N GLU A 38 -9.86 -8.16 10.09
CA GLU A 38 -9.33 -9.51 10.33
C GLU A 38 -8.18 -9.49 11.33
N SER A 39 -7.30 -8.50 11.28
CA SER A 39 -6.23 -8.32 12.29
C SER A 39 -6.83 -8.10 13.69
N SER A 40 -7.88 -7.30 13.81
CA SER A 40 -8.59 -7.10 15.08
C SER A 40 -9.26 -8.39 15.58
N ASN A 41 -9.89 -9.14 14.68
CA ASN A 41 -10.55 -10.41 15.01
C ASN A 41 -9.53 -11.45 15.47
N LEU A 42 -8.41 -11.58 14.78
CA LEU A 42 -7.32 -12.46 15.17
C LEU A 42 -6.78 -12.11 16.56
N ALA A 43 -6.47 -10.83 16.81
CA ALA A 43 -5.99 -10.39 18.12
C ALA A 43 -6.98 -10.73 19.26
N LYS A 44 -8.30 -10.61 19.01
CA LYS A 44 -9.33 -10.98 19.99
C LYS A 44 -9.39 -12.47 20.26
N ILE A 45 -9.20 -13.31 19.23
CA ILE A 45 -9.22 -14.77 19.36
C ILE A 45 -7.97 -15.24 20.08
N GLU A 46 -6.81 -14.74 19.70
CA GLU A 46 -5.52 -15.04 20.34
C GLU A 46 -5.51 -14.64 21.81
N ALA A 47 -6.09 -13.48 22.16
CA ALA A 47 -6.21 -13.05 23.55
C ALA A 47 -7.11 -13.96 24.40
N LYS A 48 -8.05 -14.70 23.78
CA LYS A 48 -8.95 -15.65 24.45
C LYS A 48 -8.39 -17.09 24.46
N ALA A 49 -7.44 -17.38 23.57
CA ALA A 49 -6.86 -18.71 23.43
C ALA A 49 -5.98 -19.07 24.64
N ARG A 50 -6.16 -20.29 25.19
CA ARG A 50 -5.20 -20.85 26.15
C ARG A 50 -3.99 -21.42 25.41
N GLN A 51 -2.92 -21.71 26.16
CA GLN A 51 -1.63 -22.17 25.63
C GLN A 51 -1.73 -23.46 24.76
N ASP A 52 -2.80 -24.25 24.90
CA ASP A 52 -3.06 -25.49 24.15
C ASP A 52 -4.10 -25.35 23.02
N ASN A 53 -4.62 -24.15 22.73
CA ASN A 53 -5.71 -23.95 21.76
C ASN A 53 -5.22 -23.83 20.29
N GLY A 54 -4.03 -24.34 19.97
CA GLY A 54 -3.46 -24.24 18.62
C GLY A 54 -4.33 -24.90 17.55
N VAL A 55 -5.00 -26.01 17.89
CA VAL A 55 -5.92 -26.73 16.98
C VAL A 55 -7.14 -25.87 16.64
N GLU A 56 -7.85 -25.36 17.65
CA GLU A 56 -9.05 -24.53 17.46
C GLU A 56 -8.74 -23.26 16.67
N LEU A 57 -7.57 -22.64 16.92
CA LEU A 57 -7.13 -21.48 16.18
C LEU A 57 -6.84 -21.84 14.71
N LEU A 58 -6.20 -22.98 14.44
CA LEU A 58 -5.92 -23.42 13.09
C LEU A 58 -7.23 -23.67 12.31
N ASP A 59 -8.16 -24.43 12.89
CA ASP A 59 -9.46 -24.73 12.28
C ASP A 59 -10.23 -23.44 11.94
N TYR A 60 -10.22 -22.46 12.86
CA TYR A 60 -10.81 -21.14 12.61
C TYR A 60 -10.14 -20.42 11.42
N LEU A 61 -8.82 -20.40 11.36
CA LEU A 61 -8.07 -19.72 10.31
C LEU A 61 -8.36 -20.33 8.94
N GLU A 62 -8.32 -21.66 8.84
CA GLU A 62 -8.58 -22.38 7.59
C GLU A 62 -10.01 -22.12 7.10
N HIS A 63 -11.00 -22.20 7.98
CA HIS A 63 -12.39 -21.90 7.63
C HIS A 63 -12.56 -20.44 7.19
N ARG A 64 -11.94 -19.50 7.90
CA ARG A 64 -12.01 -18.08 7.56
C ARG A 64 -11.36 -17.76 6.21
N ILE A 65 -10.27 -18.45 5.86
CA ILE A 65 -9.65 -18.36 4.54
C ILE A 65 -10.64 -18.81 3.45
N GLU A 66 -11.37 -19.92 3.65
CA GLU A 66 -12.38 -20.39 2.69
C GLU A 66 -13.50 -19.36 2.51
N GLU A 67 -14.01 -18.77 3.60
CA GLU A 67 -15.01 -17.70 3.54
C GLU A 67 -14.51 -16.48 2.76
N LEU A 68 -13.27 -16.02 3.04
CA LEU A 68 -12.69 -14.91 2.31
C LEU A 68 -12.47 -15.23 0.82
N LYS A 69 -12.15 -16.48 0.47
CA LYS A 69 -12.06 -16.92 -0.93
C LYS A 69 -13.42 -16.78 -1.62
N VAL A 70 -14.52 -17.14 -0.94
CA VAL A 70 -15.88 -16.95 -1.47
C VAL A 70 -16.23 -15.46 -1.63
N ILE A 71 -15.95 -14.64 -0.61
CA ILE A 71 -16.18 -13.19 -0.66
C ILE A 71 -15.41 -12.55 -1.81
N TYR A 72 -14.14 -12.92 -1.98
CA TYR A 72 -13.31 -12.46 -3.07
C TYR A 72 -13.93 -12.81 -4.42
N GLN A 73 -14.35 -14.06 -4.64
CA GLN A 73 -14.97 -14.45 -5.91
C GLN A 73 -16.28 -13.71 -6.17
N GLN A 74 -17.08 -13.45 -5.13
CA GLN A 74 -18.35 -12.74 -5.25
C GLN A 74 -18.16 -11.29 -5.70
N HIS A 75 -17.11 -10.61 -5.24
CA HIS A 75 -16.87 -9.18 -5.49
C HIS A 75 -15.57 -8.91 -6.23
N ARG A 76 -15.09 -9.91 -6.97
CA ARG A 76 -13.79 -9.95 -7.65
C ARG A 76 -13.53 -8.71 -8.50
N ARG A 77 -14.55 -8.25 -9.22
CA ARG A 77 -14.44 -7.10 -10.13
C ARG A 77 -13.99 -5.83 -9.41
N VAL A 78 -14.51 -5.56 -8.20
CA VAL A 78 -14.12 -4.39 -7.41
C VAL A 78 -12.68 -4.53 -6.92
N TYR A 79 -12.34 -5.70 -6.35
CA TYR A 79 -11.01 -5.95 -5.82
C TYR A 79 -9.93 -5.89 -6.90
N GLU A 80 -10.17 -6.48 -8.07
CA GLU A 80 -9.25 -6.41 -9.21
C GLU A 80 -9.10 -4.98 -9.74
N ALA A 81 -10.18 -4.20 -9.82
CA ALA A 81 -10.11 -2.82 -10.26
C ALA A 81 -9.29 -1.95 -9.29
N ILE A 82 -9.51 -2.09 -7.98
CA ILE A 82 -8.72 -1.42 -6.94
C ILE A 82 -7.25 -1.82 -7.05
N ALA A 83 -6.93 -3.11 -7.22
CA ALA A 83 -5.55 -3.58 -7.38
C ALA A 83 -4.88 -3.01 -8.64
N ALA A 84 -5.60 -2.93 -9.76
CA ALA A 84 -5.11 -2.30 -10.98
C ALA A 84 -4.83 -0.80 -10.77
N PHE A 85 -5.73 -0.09 -10.09
CA PHE A 85 -5.52 1.31 -9.71
C PHE A 85 -4.25 1.45 -8.85
N GLN A 86 -4.13 0.68 -7.77
CA GLN A 86 -2.97 0.73 -6.87
C GLN A 86 -1.65 0.44 -7.60
N THR A 87 -1.65 -0.50 -8.55
CA THR A 87 -0.47 -0.84 -9.36
C THR A 87 -0.06 0.33 -10.26
N SER A 88 -1.00 0.88 -11.02
CA SER A 88 -0.74 2.03 -11.90
C SER A 88 -0.30 3.28 -11.11
N PHE A 89 -0.90 3.49 -9.95
CA PHE A 89 -0.59 4.60 -9.06
C PHE A 89 0.80 4.46 -8.43
N SER A 90 1.16 3.28 -7.95
CA SER A 90 2.50 3.00 -7.42
C SER A 90 3.58 3.23 -8.49
N ALA A 91 3.34 2.77 -9.73
CA ALA A 91 4.25 3.02 -10.84
C ALA A 91 4.42 4.52 -11.12
N LEU A 92 3.34 5.30 -11.07
CA LEU A 92 3.39 6.76 -11.19
C LEU A 92 4.26 7.38 -10.09
N GLN A 93 4.06 6.98 -8.83
CA GLN A 93 4.84 7.50 -7.70
C GLN A 93 6.34 7.20 -7.85
N GLN A 94 6.72 6.00 -8.32
CA GLN A 94 8.11 5.65 -8.59
C GLN A 94 8.72 6.51 -9.69
N VAL A 95 7.97 6.83 -10.76
CA VAL A 95 8.41 7.76 -11.80
C VAL A 95 8.60 9.17 -11.24
N GLU A 96 7.68 9.64 -10.40
CA GLU A 96 7.80 10.96 -9.78
C GLU A 96 9.00 11.06 -8.83
N GLN A 97 9.33 9.98 -8.11
CA GLN A 97 10.55 9.91 -7.31
C GLN A 97 11.80 9.98 -8.19
N ARG A 98 11.84 9.24 -9.30
CA ARG A 98 12.95 9.32 -10.28
C ARG A 98 13.13 10.73 -10.84
N LEU A 99 12.04 11.47 -11.09
CA LEU A 99 12.10 12.85 -11.57
C LEU A 99 12.59 13.87 -10.52
N LYS A 100 12.47 13.54 -9.22
CA LYS A 100 12.96 14.37 -8.13
C LYS A 100 14.47 14.21 -7.89
N ASP A 101 15.08 13.12 -8.36
CA ASP A 101 16.51 12.87 -8.20
C ASP A 101 17.34 13.77 -9.16
N PRO A 102 18.24 14.63 -8.65
CA PRO A 102 19.11 15.46 -9.50
C PRO A 102 20.01 14.65 -10.44
N SER A 103 20.27 13.37 -10.15
CA SER A 103 21.08 12.48 -10.99
C SER A 103 20.51 12.29 -12.41
N ILE A 104 19.20 12.51 -12.59
CA ILE A 104 18.49 12.37 -13.86
C ILE A 104 19.02 13.33 -14.95
N LEU A 105 19.60 14.46 -14.54
CA LEU A 105 20.18 15.46 -15.44
C LEU A 105 21.57 15.08 -15.97
N SER A 106 22.25 14.11 -15.36
CA SER A 106 23.61 13.72 -15.76
C SER A 106 23.65 13.03 -17.14
N ASN A 107 22.54 12.42 -17.56
CA ASN A 107 22.44 11.66 -18.80
C ASN A 107 21.88 12.50 -19.97
N ARG A 108 22.66 13.50 -20.44
CA ARG A 108 22.47 14.30 -21.69
C ARG A 108 21.01 14.44 -22.17
N GLY A 109 20.07 14.80 -21.28
CA GLY A 109 18.65 15.06 -21.58
C GLY A 109 17.78 13.85 -22.01
N GLY A 110 18.36 12.73 -22.44
CA GLY A 110 17.60 11.59 -22.98
C GLY A 110 16.78 10.82 -21.94
N ILE A 111 17.29 10.69 -20.72
CA ILE A 111 16.57 10.01 -19.63
C ILE A 111 15.42 10.88 -19.13
N LEU A 112 15.66 12.16 -18.89
CA LEU A 112 14.62 13.10 -18.44
C LEU A 112 13.40 13.08 -19.36
N LEU A 113 13.61 13.19 -20.68
CA LEU A 113 12.52 13.18 -21.65
C LEU A 113 11.77 11.84 -21.67
N LYS A 114 12.48 10.71 -21.52
CA LYS A 114 11.85 9.37 -21.45
C LYS A 114 11.02 9.24 -20.18
N THR A 115 11.54 9.64 -19.03
CA THR A 115 10.85 9.58 -17.74
C THR A 115 9.63 10.52 -17.70
N GLU A 116 9.72 11.71 -18.28
CA GLU A 116 8.57 12.63 -18.38
C GLU A 116 7.49 12.10 -19.33
N LYS A 117 7.88 11.44 -20.42
CA LYS A 117 6.95 10.74 -21.32
C LYS A 117 6.28 9.55 -20.62
N GLU A 118 7.04 8.78 -19.83
CA GLU A 118 6.55 7.68 -19.00
C GLU A 118 5.52 8.20 -17.98
N LYS A 119 5.82 9.30 -17.29
CA LYS A 119 4.89 9.97 -16.37
C LYS A 119 3.56 10.31 -17.05
N LYS A 120 3.61 10.96 -18.21
CA LYS A 120 2.40 11.32 -18.98
C LYS A 120 1.57 10.11 -19.39
N ARG A 121 2.21 8.99 -19.70
CA ARG A 121 1.51 7.73 -20.00
C ARG A 121 0.82 7.19 -18.74
N LEU A 122 1.55 7.10 -17.63
CA LEU A 122 1.04 6.58 -16.36
C LEU A 122 -0.09 7.44 -15.79
N LEU A 123 -0.05 8.77 -15.95
CA LEU A 123 -1.16 9.64 -15.56
C LEU A 123 -2.48 9.26 -16.25
N LYS A 124 -2.44 9.01 -17.56
CA LYS A 124 -3.63 8.56 -18.31
C LYS A 124 -4.09 7.17 -17.89
N GLU A 125 -3.16 6.31 -17.51
CA GLU A 125 -3.45 4.96 -17.04
C GLU A 125 -4.12 4.99 -15.66
N VAL A 126 -3.63 5.83 -14.75
CA VAL A 126 -4.24 6.09 -13.44
C VAL A 126 -5.64 6.68 -13.61
N GLU A 127 -5.84 7.69 -14.47
CA GLU A 127 -7.16 8.26 -14.75
C GLU A 127 -8.14 7.25 -15.35
N LYS A 128 -7.63 6.26 -16.09
CA LYS A 128 -8.43 5.18 -16.65
C LYS A 128 -8.81 4.17 -15.56
N SER A 129 -7.83 3.67 -14.81
CA SER A 129 -8.05 2.67 -13.75
C SER A 129 -8.90 3.23 -12.60
N GLU A 130 -8.77 4.52 -12.28
CA GLU A 130 -9.64 5.22 -11.31
C GLU A 130 -11.10 5.20 -11.76
N ARG A 131 -11.38 5.54 -13.03
CA ARG A 131 -12.75 5.49 -13.58
C ARG A 131 -13.32 4.08 -13.61
N GLU A 132 -12.52 3.09 -13.98
CA GLU A 132 -12.92 1.68 -13.97
C GLU A 132 -13.21 1.19 -12.55
N THR A 133 -12.42 1.62 -11.56
CA THR A 133 -12.63 1.29 -10.16
C THR A 133 -13.90 1.92 -9.62
N LEU A 134 -14.15 3.19 -9.91
CA LEU A 134 -15.40 3.86 -9.52
C LEU A 134 -16.62 3.19 -10.15
N ALA A 135 -16.53 2.77 -11.42
CA ALA A 135 -17.61 2.04 -12.07
C ALA A 135 -17.87 0.68 -11.39
N ALA A 136 -16.83 -0.09 -11.07
CA ALA A 136 -16.96 -1.35 -10.35
C ALA A 136 -17.55 -1.15 -8.95
N ILE A 137 -17.13 -0.12 -8.22
CA ILE A 137 -17.67 0.22 -6.90
C ILE A 137 -19.16 0.56 -7.01
N ASN A 138 -19.57 1.39 -7.97
CA ASN A 138 -20.97 1.75 -8.15
C ASN A 138 -21.86 0.52 -8.41
N GLU A 139 -21.37 -0.44 -9.19
CA GLU A 139 -22.10 -1.70 -9.42
C GLU A 139 -22.20 -2.53 -8.14
N TYR A 140 -21.12 -2.66 -7.38
CA TYR A 140 -21.13 -3.33 -6.07
C TYR A 140 -22.13 -2.70 -5.10
N GLU A 141 -22.14 -1.37 -4.99
CA GLU A 141 -23.04 -0.64 -4.10
C GLU A 141 -24.49 -0.79 -4.54
N ALA A 142 -24.75 -0.85 -5.86
CA ALA A 142 -26.08 -1.11 -6.40
C ALA A 142 -26.57 -2.54 -6.11
N GLU A 143 -25.68 -3.54 -6.16
CA GLU A 143 -26.00 -4.94 -5.86
C GLU A 143 -26.18 -5.20 -4.35
N LYS A 144 -25.34 -4.60 -3.49
CA LYS A 144 -25.36 -4.81 -2.04
C LYS A 144 -26.29 -3.87 -1.29
N GLY A 145 -26.59 -2.70 -1.84
CA GLY A 145 -27.34 -1.65 -1.16
C GLY A 145 -26.57 -1.00 0.00
N GLN A 146 -25.25 -1.11 0.01
CA GLN A 146 -24.37 -0.57 1.05
C GLN A 146 -23.13 0.08 0.43
N PRO A 147 -22.60 1.17 1.03
CA PRO A 147 -21.41 1.83 0.52
C PRO A 147 -20.18 0.94 0.64
N PHE A 148 -19.32 0.97 -0.37
CA PHE A 148 -18.04 0.27 -0.34
C PHE A 148 -17.04 1.06 0.51
N VAL A 149 -16.49 0.39 1.52
CA VAL A 149 -15.49 0.96 2.43
C VAL A 149 -14.21 0.15 2.38
N LEU A 150 -13.08 0.84 2.40
CA LEU A 150 -11.76 0.25 2.54
C LEU A 150 -11.52 -0.15 4.02
N SER A 151 -10.46 -0.93 4.26
CA SER A 151 -10.05 -1.40 5.59
C SER A 151 -9.93 -0.28 6.63
N ASN A 152 -9.40 0.87 6.22
CA ASN A 152 -9.24 2.07 7.04
C ASN A 152 -10.57 2.83 7.34
N GLY A 153 -11.71 2.29 6.92
CA GLY A 153 -13.04 2.87 7.12
C GLY A 153 -13.39 4.02 6.17
N LYS A 154 -12.56 4.30 5.17
CA LYS A 154 -12.77 5.39 4.20
C LYS A 154 -13.35 4.86 2.90
N THR A 155 -14.06 5.72 2.18
CA THR A 155 -14.45 5.40 0.80
C THR A 155 -13.25 5.52 -0.13
N PHE A 156 -13.31 4.85 -1.28
CA PHE A 156 -12.26 4.92 -2.29
C PHE A 156 -11.96 6.35 -2.73
N VAL A 157 -13.00 7.18 -2.92
CA VAL A 157 -12.86 8.59 -3.30
C VAL A 157 -12.08 9.38 -2.24
N GLN A 158 -12.40 9.18 -0.96
CA GLN A 158 -11.70 9.85 0.14
C GLN A 158 -10.22 9.46 0.18
N ALA A 159 -9.92 8.17 0.02
CA ALA A 159 -8.55 7.66 0.02
C ALA A 159 -7.70 8.26 -1.11
N ILE A 160 -8.26 8.38 -2.33
CA ILE A 160 -7.58 9.01 -3.46
C ILE A 160 -7.30 10.48 -3.19
N GLU A 161 -8.30 11.22 -2.67
CA GLU A 161 -8.15 12.66 -2.45
C GLU A 161 -7.08 12.95 -1.40
N GLU A 162 -7.06 12.22 -0.30
CA GLU A 162 -6.00 12.32 0.70
C GLU A 162 -4.61 12.03 0.11
N GLN A 163 -4.53 11.03 -0.77
CA GLN A 163 -3.27 10.67 -1.41
C GLN A 163 -2.78 11.75 -2.39
N ARG A 164 -3.68 12.43 -3.10
CA ARG A 164 -3.37 13.60 -3.94
C ARG A 164 -2.89 14.79 -3.10
N ILE A 165 -3.57 15.09 -1.99
CA ILE A 165 -3.19 16.15 -1.06
C ILE A 165 -1.79 15.90 -0.49
N ALA A 166 -1.51 14.66 -0.05
CA ALA A 166 -0.21 14.27 0.47
C ALA A 166 0.92 14.45 -0.58
N ALA A 167 0.69 14.01 -1.83
CA ALA A 167 1.65 14.18 -2.91
C ALA A 167 1.94 15.65 -3.24
N ALA A 168 0.90 16.50 -3.23
CA ALA A 168 1.04 17.94 -3.42
C ALA A 168 1.85 18.61 -2.29
N ALA A 169 1.61 18.21 -1.03
CA ALA A 169 2.34 18.71 0.13
C ALA A 169 3.84 18.37 0.07
N SER A 170 4.20 17.14 -0.32
CA SER A 170 5.60 16.74 -0.51
C SER A 170 6.33 17.57 -1.58
N THR A 171 5.62 18.04 -2.60
CA THR A 171 6.19 18.86 -3.67
C THR A 171 6.49 20.29 -3.21
N ARG A 172 5.72 20.82 -2.25
CA ARG A 172 5.96 22.15 -1.65
C ARG A 172 7.16 22.16 -0.69
N GLY A 173 7.30 21.14 0.15
CA GLY A 173 8.41 21.05 1.11
C GLY A 173 9.80 20.93 0.48
N SER A 174 9.90 20.36 -0.73
CA SER A 174 11.18 20.26 -1.45
C SER A 174 11.65 21.58 -2.08
N ARG A 175 10.75 22.57 -2.29
CA ARG A 175 11.11 23.86 -2.92
C ARG A 175 11.64 24.88 -1.93
N SER A 176 11.32 24.75 -0.63
CA SER A 176 11.79 25.68 0.41
C SER A 176 13.23 25.43 0.86
N SER A 177 13.79 24.25 0.61
CA SER A 177 15.16 23.89 1.00
C SER A 177 16.24 24.28 -0.03
N SER A 178 15.86 24.72 -1.23
CA SER A 178 16.81 25.01 -2.33
C SER A 178 17.28 26.48 -2.40
N ALA A 179 16.90 27.34 -1.46
CA ALA A 179 17.15 28.79 -1.52
C ALA A 179 18.41 29.29 -0.76
N VAL A 180 19.29 28.40 -0.28
CA VAL A 180 20.52 28.79 0.42
C VAL A 180 21.73 28.34 -0.40
N GLY A 181 22.33 29.25 -1.17
CA GLY A 181 23.60 28.95 -1.83
C GLY A 181 23.95 29.74 -3.10
N ARG A 182 23.71 31.06 -3.17
CA ARG A 182 24.50 31.91 -4.07
C ARG A 182 25.54 32.66 -3.24
N ARG A 183 26.79 32.18 -3.28
CA ARG A 183 27.95 32.95 -2.80
C ARG A 183 28.15 34.16 -3.72
N PRO A 184 28.43 35.36 -3.21
CA PRO A 184 28.81 36.48 -4.05
C PRO A 184 30.22 36.24 -4.59
N PHE A 185 30.39 36.54 -5.88
CA PHE A 185 31.66 36.54 -6.59
C PHE A 185 32.40 37.84 -6.19
N SER A 186 33.41 37.76 -5.32
CA SER A 186 34.28 38.90 -4.98
C SER A 186 35.61 38.75 -5.73
N GLY A 187 35.72 39.45 -6.86
CA GLY A 187 36.99 39.65 -7.56
C GLY A 187 37.62 40.99 -7.16
N GLY A 188 38.95 41.00 -7.05
CA GLY A 188 39.78 42.23 -7.16
C GLY A 188 40.38 42.76 -5.86
N HIS A 189 41.64 42.37 -5.59
CA HIS A 189 42.66 43.21 -4.94
C HIS A 189 43.28 44.16 -5.98
N PRO A 190 44.19 45.11 -5.63
CA PRO A 190 44.57 45.67 -4.32
C PRO A 190 44.65 47.22 -4.34
N ALA A 191 44.92 47.86 -3.18
CA ALA A 191 45.91 48.96 -3.03
C ALA A 191 45.67 49.80 -1.75
N SER A 192 46.74 49.86 -0.94
CA SER A 192 47.31 51.08 -0.34
C SER A 192 46.45 51.97 0.58
N GLN A 193 46.77 51.88 1.87
CA GLN A 193 46.77 52.98 2.87
C GLN A 193 47.60 54.20 2.39
N PRO A 194 47.67 55.34 3.14
CA PRO A 194 46.92 55.73 4.35
C PRO A 194 46.42 57.21 4.34
N CYS A 195 45.51 57.53 5.25
CA CYS A 195 45.53 58.67 6.17
C CYS A 195 44.44 58.47 7.23
#